data_AF-A0A1G4BR08-F1
#
_entry.id   AF-A0A1G4BR08-F1
#
_cell.length_a   1.000
_cell.length_b   1.000
_cell.length_c   1.000
_cell.angle_alpha   90.00
_cell.angle_beta   90.00
_cell.angle_gamma   90.00
#
_symmetry.space_group_name_H-M   'P 1'
#
loop_
_entity.id
_entity.type
_entity.pdbx_description
1 polymer ?
#
loop_
_entity_poly.entity_id
_entity_poly.type
_entity_poly.pdbx_seq_one_letter_code
_entity_poly.pdbx_strand_id
1 'polypeptide(L)' 'MKETQSGLADSMDENKEFEKASAVVAKHVKLLREYNEIKDVGQQLMGMVAEKRGVTVGSLYVTGEFGVGPKD' A
#
# COMPACT_ATOMS: atom_id res chain seq x y z
N MET A 1 45.25 14.42 -15.57
CA MET A 1 44.40 13.22 -15.71
C MET A 1 43.70 12.79 -14.40
N LYS A 2 43.72 13.58 -13.29
CA LYS A 2 43.04 13.19 -12.03
C LYS A 2 41.61 13.76 -11.86
N GLU A 3 41.26 14.85 -12.53
CA GLU A 3 39.96 15.52 -12.33
C GLU A 3 38.78 14.78 -12.98
N THR A 4 39.02 14.02 -14.06
CA THR A 4 37.96 13.31 -14.78
C THR A 4 37.42 12.09 -14.01
N GLN A 5 38.22 11.47 -13.12
CA GLN A 5 37.76 10.33 -12.32
C GLN A 5 36.92 10.75 -11.09
N SER A 6 37.07 11.99 -10.61
CA SER A 6 36.36 12.47 -9.41
C SER A 6 34.88 12.76 -9.67
N GLY A 7 34.53 13.37 -10.82
CA GLY A 7 33.12 13.67 -11.16
C GLY A 7 32.31 12.45 -11.60
N LEU A 8 32.98 11.39 -12.07
CA LEU A 8 32.36 10.12 -12.41
C LEU A 8 31.97 9.30 -11.17
N ALA A 9 32.72 9.40 -10.07
CA ALA A 9 32.38 8.73 -8.81
C ALA A 9 31.19 9.42 -8.11
N ASP A 10 31.18 10.75 -8.09
CA ASP A 10 30.15 11.56 -7.42
C ASP A 10 28.77 11.40 -8.10
N SER A 11 28.73 11.39 -9.44
CA SER A 11 27.50 11.13 -10.21
C SER A 11 27.01 9.68 -10.13
N MET A 12 27.89 8.71 -9.89
CA MET A 12 27.49 7.33 -9.65
C MET A 12 26.84 7.15 -8.27
N ASP A 13 27.30 7.88 -7.25
CA ASP A 13 26.73 7.81 -5.91
C ASP A 13 25.37 8.52 -5.83
N GLU A 14 25.19 9.69 -6.46
CA GLU A 14 23.88 10.35 -6.55
C GLU A 14 22.82 9.47 -7.23
N ASN A 15 23.20 8.80 -8.32
CA ASN A 15 22.29 7.91 -9.05
C ASN A 15 21.92 6.67 -8.21
N LYS A 16 22.86 6.17 -7.40
CA LYS A 16 22.63 5.03 -6.51
C LYS A 16 21.71 5.37 -5.34
N GLU A 17 21.82 6.57 -4.79
CA GLU A 17 20.91 7.07 -3.75
C GLU A 17 19.51 7.35 -4.31
N PHE A 18 19.41 7.88 -5.52
CA PHE A 18 18.12 8.04 -6.22
C PHE A 18 17.43 6.69 -6.47
N GLU A 19 18.16 5.69 -6.97
CA GLU A 19 17.62 4.34 -7.19
C GLU A 19 17.17 3.67 -5.89
N LYS A 20 17.90 3.85 -4.77
CA LYS A 20 17.48 3.36 -3.45
C LYS A 20 16.19 4.05 -2.99
N ALA A 21 16.09 5.37 -3.09
CA ALA A 21 14.90 6.12 -2.72
C ALA A 21 13.69 5.69 -3.57
N SER A 22 13.89 5.54 -4.88
CA SER A 22 12.88 5.04 -5.82
C SER A 22 12.42 3.62 -5.46
N ALA A 23 13.35 2.72 -5.12
CA ALA A 23 13.03 1.36 -4.69
C ALA A 23 12.19 1.33 -3.40
N VAL A 24 12.47 2.23 -2.45
CA VAL A 24 11.66 2.37 -1.23
C VAL A 24 10.24 2.82 -1.57
N VAL A 25 10.08 3.84 -2.42
CA VAL A 25 8.75 4.32 -2.84
C VAL A 25 8.00 3.23 -3.59
N ALA A 26 8.64 2.54 -4.53
CA ALA A 26 8.05 1.43 -5.27
C ALA A 26 7.57 0.31 -4.33
N LYS A 27 8.34 -0.03 -3.29
CA LYS A 27 7.92 -0.99 -2.27
C LYS A 27 6.68 -0.52 -1.51
N HIS A 28 6.63 0.75 -1.11
CA HIS A 28 5.45 1.30 -0.42
C HIS A 28 4.21 1.29 -1.31
N VAL A 29 4.34 1.68 -2.58
CA VAL A 29 3.23 1.65 -3.55
C VAL A 29 2.72 0.22 -3.75
N LYS A 30 3.62 -0.76 -3.82
CA LYS A 30 3.25 -2.18 -3.94
C LYS A 30 2.45 -2.66 -2.72
N LEU A 31 2.95 -2.39 -1.51
CA LEU A 31 2.27 -2.79 -0.28
C LEU A 31 0.89 -2.14 -0.14
N LEU A 32 0.77 -0.86 -0.50
CA LEU A 32 -0.51 -0.15 -0.45
C LEU A 32 -1.52 -0.73 -1.45
N ARG A 33 -1.05 -1.12 -2.65
CA ARG A 33 -1.90 -1.78 -3.65
C ARG A 33 -2.38 -3.14 -3.16
N GLU A 34 -1.48 -3.97 -2.64
CA GLU A 34 -1.83 -5.28 -2.08
C GLU A 34 -2.83 -5.16 -0.92
N TYR A 35 -2.63 -4.17 -0.04
CA TYR A 35 -3.57 -3.86 1.04
C TYR A 35 -4.96 -3.46 0.51
N ASN A 36 -5.01 -2.55 -0.45
CA ASN A 36 -6.28 -2.09 -1.01
C ASN A 36 -7.02 -3.22 -1.72
N GLU A 37 -6.31 -4.08 -2.45
CA GLU A 37 -6.92 -5.22 -3.14
C GLU A 37 -7.60 -6.19 -2.16
N ILE A 38 -6.93 -6.57 -1.06
CA ILE A 38 -7.56 -7.47 -0.08
C ILE A 38 -8.71 -6.80 0.67
N LYS A 39 -8.57 -5.50 0.98
CA LYS A 39 -9.62 -4.71 1.62
C LYS A 39 -10.88 -4.67 0.76
N ASP A 40 -10.75 -4.38 -0.54
CA ASP A 40 -11.88 -4.29 -1.46
C ASP A 40 -12.62 -5.63 -1.57
N VAL A 41 -11.89 -6.75 -1.64
CA VAL A 41 -12.48 -8.10 -1.61
C VAL A 41 -13.25 -8.35 -0.31
N GLY A 42 -12.67 -7.98 0.83
CA GLY A 42 -13.32 -8.09 2.14
C GLY A 42 -14.61 -7.27 2.23
N GLN A 43 -14.58 -6.03 1.74
CA GLN A 43 -15.75 -5.15 1.72
C GLN A 43 -16.86 -5.67 0.80
N GLN A 44 -16.51 -6.22 -0.36
CA GLN A 44 -17.49 -6.87 -1.26
C GLN A 44 -18.17 -8.06 -0.58
N LEU A 45 -17.41 -8.92 0.09
CA LEU A 45 -17.96 -10.06 0.83
C LEU A 45 -18.86 -9.62 1.98
N MET A 46 -18.46 -8.59 2.74
CA MET A 46 -19.32 -8.02 3.78
C MET A 46 -20.59 -7.40 3.20
N GLY A 47 -20.53 -6.82 2.01
CA GLY A 47 -21.71 -6.39 1.24
C GLY A 47 -22.72 -7.53 1.05
N MET A 48 -22.24 -8.69 0.57
CA MET A 48 -23.07 -9.87 0.36
C MET A 48 -23.65 -10.43 1.68
N VAL A 49 -22.86 -10.39 2.76
CA VAL A 49 -23.33 -10.81 4.10
C VAL A 49 -24.42 -9.86 4.62
N ALA A 50 -24.21 -8.55 4.48
CA ALA A 50 -25.18 -7.54 4.89
C ALA A 50 -26.49 -7.69 4.13
N GLU A 51 -26.43 -7.90 2.80
CA GLU A 51 -27.58 -8.16 1.95
C GLU A 51 -28.36 -9.39 2.43
N LYS A 52 -27.68 -10.52 2.66
CA LYS A 52 -28.33 -11.74 3.16
C LYS A 52 -28.97 -11.57 4.54
N ARG A 53 -28.40 -10.72 5.40
CA ARG A 53 -28.89 -10.45 6.76
C ARG A 53 -29.95 -9.34 6.80
N GLY A 54 -30.21 -8.65 5.69
CA GLY A 54 -31.13 -7.51 5.64
C GLY A 54 -30.65 -6.31 6.47
N VAL A 55 -29.34 -6.18 6.68
CA VAL A 55 -28.74 -5.07 7.42
C VAL A 55 -27.83 -4.24 6.51
N THR A 56 -27.44 -3.05 6.96
CA THR A 56 -26.47 -2.23 6.23
C THR A 56 -25.05 -2.70 6.51
N VAL A 57 -24.14 -2.57 5.55
CA VAL A 57 -22.71 -2.89 5.74
C VAL A 57 -22.12 -2.11 6.92
N GLY A 58 -22.56 -0.86 7.11
CA GLY A 58 -22.21 -0.02 8.26
C GLY A 58 -22.43 -0.70 9.61
N SER A 59 -23.51 -1.47 9.76
CA SER A 59 -23.80 -2.20 11.00
C SER A 59 -22.81 -3.32 11.30
N LEU A 60 -22.25 -3.97 10.26
CA LEU A 60 -21.28 -5.05 10.42
C LEU A 60 -19.93 -4.56 10.94
N TYR A 61 -19.58 -3.29 10.67
CA TYR A 61 -18.39 -2.65 11.25
C TYR A 61 -18.56 -2.32 12.74
N VAL A 62 -19.79 -1.99 13.16
CA VAL A 62 -20.09 -1.60 14.56
C VAL A 62 -20.05 -2.80 15.50
N THR A 63 -20.46 -3.98 15.02
CA THR A 63 -20.42 -5.21 15.83
C THR A 63 -19.00 -5.71 16.06
N GLY A 64 -18.02 -5.30 15.24
CA GLY A 64 -16.65 -5.79 15.30
C GLY A 64 -16.50 -7.28 14.96
N GLU A 65 -17.56 -7.92 14.45
CA GLU A 65 -17.63 -9.36 14.17
C GLU A 65 -16.54 -9.83 13.21
N PHE A 66 -16.18 -8.98 12.25
CA PHE A 66 -15.19 -9.26 11.21
C PHE A 66 -13.80 -8.69 11.50
N GLY A 67 -13.59 -8.09 12.69
CA GLY A 67 -12.30 -7.53 13.09
C GLY A 67 -11.82 -6.33 12.26
N VAL A 68 -12.73 -5.71 11.48
CA VAL A 68 -12.46 -4.52 10.67
C VAL A 68 -13.35 -3.36 11.12
N GLY A 69 -12.79 -2.17 11.21
CA GLY A 69 -13.48 -0.94 11.57
C GLY A 69 -13.84 -0.07 10.35
N PRO A 70 -14.67 0.97 10.54
CA PRO A 70 -15.06 1.88 9.45
C PRO A 70 -13.90 2.70 8.85
N LYS A 71 -12.74 2.72 9.51
CA LYS A 71 -11.57 3.53 9.16
C LYS A 71 -10.39 2.70 8.63
N ASP A 72 -10.52 1.38 8.64
CA ASP A 72 -9.52 0.45 8.13
C ASP A 72 -9.73 0.24 6.63
#